data_AF-R5LZN6-F1
#
_entry.id   AF-R5LZN6-F1
#
_cell.length_a   1.000
_cell.length_b   1.000
_cell.length_c   1.000
_cell.angle_alpha   90.00
_cell.angle_beta   90.00
_cell.angle_gamma   90.00
#
_symmetry.space_group_name_H-M   'P 1'
#
loop_
_entity.id
_entity.type
_entity.pdbx_description
1 polymer ?
#
loop_
_entity_poly.entity_id
_entity_poly.type
_entity_poly.pdbx_seq_one_letter_code
_entity_poly.pdbx_strand_id
1 'polypeptide(L)'
;MFVVILIMLSGMFFGRLLRGRRLTFLPRVVMFFIWVLLFLLGVEVGANPKLIANLRLLGIEAVVIAVAGTLGSAFLAWELWRYVERGRKS
;
A
#
# COMPACT_ATOMS: atom_id res chain seq x y z
N MET A 1 3.53 -18.04 -9.57
CA MET A 1 4.09 -16.71 -9.88
C MET A 1 3.35 -16.06 -11.05
N PHE A 2 3.44 -16.62 -12.26
CA PHE A 2 2.79 -16.05 -13.45
C PHE A 2 1.27 -15.89 -13.33
N VAL A 3 0.58 -16.88 -12.74
CA VAL A 3 -0.87 -16.82 -12.50
C VAL A 3 -1.27 -15.64 -11.61
N VAL A 4 -0.47 -15.34 -10.57
CA VAL A 4 -0.73 -14.22 -9.66
C VAL A 4 -0.58 -12.89 -10.41
N ILE A 5 0.45 -12.79 -11.27
CA ILE A 5 0.68 -11.60 -12.11
C ILE A 5 -0.48 -11.40 -13.09
N LEU A 6 -0.94 -12.46 -13.76
CA LEU A 6 -2.07 -12.40 -14.67
C LEU A 6 -3.36 -11.98 -13.95
N ILE A 7 -3.61 -12.49 -12.74
CA ILE A 7 -4.77 -12.10 -11.93
C ILE A 7 -4.67 -10.63 -11.54
N MET A 8 -3.51 -10.13 -11.09
CA MET A 8 -3.31 -8.72 -10.78
C MET A 8 -3.54 -7.80 -11.99
N LEU A 9 -2.98 -8.17 -13.15
CA LEU A 9 -3.17 -7.43 -14.40
C LEU A 9 -4.64 -7.40 -14.82
N SER A 10 -5.32 -8.54 -14.73
CA SER A 10 -6.75 -8.65 -15.04
C SER A 10 -7.59 -7.78 -14.12
N GLY A 11 -7.29 -7.72 -12.81
CA GLY A 11 -7.98 -6.89 -11.84
C GLY A 11 -7.79 -5.39 -12.11
N MET A 12 -6.59 -4.98 -12.50
CA MET A 12 -6.31 -3.60 -12.91
C MET A 12 -7.08 -3.21 -14.18
N PHE A 13 -7.14 -4.12 -15.17
CA PHE A 13 -7.89 -3.93 -16.40
C PHE A 13 -9.39 -3.82 -16.14
N PHE A 14 -9.94 -4.71 -15.31
CA PHE A 14 -11.33 -4.69 -14.90
C PHE A 14 -11.69 -3.39 -14.15
N GLY A 15 -10.85 -2.98 -13.19
CA GLY A 15 -11.01 -1.73 -12.46
C GLY A 15 -10.96 -0.49 -13.37
N ARG A 16 -10.14 -0.53 -14.44
CA ARG A 16 -10.06 0.55 -15.43
C ARG A 16 -11.26 0.59 -16.35
N LEU A 17 -11.78 -0.56 -16.79
CA LEU A 17 -12.99 -0.65 -17.61
C LEU A 17 -14.23 -0.18 -16.84
N LEU A 18 -14.32 -0.51 -15.56
CA LEU A 18 -15.40 -0.10 -14.66
C LEU A 18 -15.31 1.37 -14.20
N ARG A 19 -14.17 2.05 -14.41
CA ARG A 19 -13.95 3.46 -14.01
C ARG A 19 -14.89 4.44 -14.71
N GLY A 20 -15.40 4.10 -15.90
CA GLY A 20 -16.37 4.91 -16.63
C GLY A 20 -17.77 4.94 -16.00
N ARG A 21 -18.08 4.00 -15.10
CA ARG A 21 -19.30 4.01 -14.28
C ARG A 21 -18.94 4.63 -12.92
N ARG A 22 -19.68 5.66 -12.49
CA ARG A 22 -19.56 6.20 -11.13
C ARG A 22 -20.07 5.16 -10.13
N LEU A 23 -19.24 4.19 -9.79
CA LEU A 23 -19.53 3.15 -8.80
C LEU A 23 -19.35 3.73 -7.39
N THR A 24 -20.20 4.70 -7.02
CA THR A 24 -20.20 5.35 -5.70
C THR A 24 -20.44 4.36 -4.55
N PHE A 25 -20.95 3.16 -4.85
CA PHE A 25 -21.12 2.07 -3.91
C PHE A 25 -19.82 1.27 -3.64
N LEU A 26 -18.89 1.23 -4.59
CA LEU A 26 -17.65 0.45 -4.50
C LEU A 26 -16.78 0.86 -3.30
N PRO A 27 -16.53 2.17 -3.06
CA PRO A 27 -15.75 2.60 -1.89
C PRO A 27 -16.40 2.20 -0.57
N ARG A 28 -17.74 2.20 -0.49
CA ARG A 28 -18.48 1.81 0.71
C ARG A 28 -18.33 0.31 0.98
N VAL A 29 -18.43 -0.52 -0.05
CA VAL A 29 -18.25 -1.97 0.04
C VAL A 29 -16.80 -2.31 0.40
N VAL A 30 -15.82 -1.72 -0.29
CA VAL A 30 -14.39 -1.94 -0.02
C VAL A 30 -14.05 -1.56 1.42
N MET A 31 -14.54 -0.41 1.90
CA MET A 31 -14.31 0.01 3.27
C MET A 31 -14.92 -0.98 4.28
N PHE A 32 -16.12 -1.50 4.03
CA PHE A 32 -16.71 -2.55 4.87
C PHE A 32 -15.85 -3.83 4.88
N PHE A 33 -15.37 -4.29 3.72
CA PHE A 33 -14.47 -5.43 3.65
C PHE A 33 -13.14 -5.19 4.36
N ILE A 34 -12.55 -4.00 4.25
CA ILE A 34 -11.33 -3.64 4.99
C ILE A 34 -11.57 -3.76 6.49
N TRP A 35 -12.69 -3.25 7.00
CA TRP A 35 -13.04 -3.40 8.42
C TRP A 35 -13.14 -4.85 8.86
N VAL A 36 -13.86 -5.68 8.09
CA VAL A 36 -14.02 -7.11 8.37
C VAL A 36 -12.67 -7.84 8.34
N LEU A 37 -11.85 -7.58 7.33
CA LEU A 37 -10.53 -8.19 7.18
C LEU A 37 -9.58 -7.77 8.28
N LEU A 38 -9.57 -6.49 8.67
CA LEU A 38 -8.75 -5.99 9.78
C LEU A 38 -9.17 -6.60 11.11
N PHE A 39 -10.47 -6.76 11.35
CA PHE A 39 -10.98 -7.45 12.54
C PHE A 39 -10.51 -8.91 12.57
N LEU A 40 -10.70 -9.62 11.47
CA LEU A 40 -10.30 -11.03 11.36
C LEU A 40 -8.79 -11.21 11.54
N LEU A 41 -8.00 -10.34 10.91
CA LEU A 41 -6.54 -10.29 11.07
C LEU A 41 -6.14 -10.04 12.53
N GLY A 42 -6.82 -9.11 13.22
CA GLY A 42 -6.57 -8.83 14.63
C GLY A 42 -6.80 -10.05 15.53
N VAL A 43 -7.87 -10.80 15.28
CA VAL A 43 -8.18 -12.05 16.01
C VAL A 43 -7.14 -13.13 15.71
N GLU A 44 -6.81 -13.36 14.44
CA GLU A 44 -5.81 -14.36 14.03
C GLU A 44 -4.44 -14.05 14.63
N VAL A 45 -3.99 -12.80 14.58
CA VAL A 45 -2.70 -12.40 15.13
C VAL A 45 -2.72 -12.45 16.66
N GLY A 46 -3.83 -12.05 17.30
CA GLY A 46 -4.01 -12.06 18.75
C GLY A 46 -4.07 -13.46 19.38
N ALA A 47 -4.60 -14.45 18.67
CA ALA A 47 -4.68 -15.84 19.14
C ALA A 47 -3.34 -16.60 19.04
N ASN A 48 -2.35 -16.05 18.33
CA ASN A 48 -1.08 -16.71 18.05
C ASN A 48 0.06 -16.10 18.91
N PRO A 49 0.46 -16.73 20.02
CA PRO A 49 1.52 -16.19 20.91
C PRO A 49 2.87 -16.05 20.20
N LYS A 50 3.14 -16.90 19.20
CA LYS A 50 4.32 -16.77 18.32
C LYS A 50 4.28 -15.51 17.48
N LEU A 51 3.13 -15.15 16.91
CA LEU A 51 2.98 -13.92 16.12
C LEU A 51 3.04 -12.69 17.02
N ILE A 52 2.47 -12.71 18.22
CA ILE A 52 2.60 -11.63 19.21
C ILE A 52 4.06 -11.40 19.63
N ALA A 53 4.82 -12.46 19.88
CA ALA A 53 6.23 -12.33 20.24
C ALA A 53 7.06 -11.74 19.08
N ASN A 54 6.77 -12.16 17.84
CA ASN A 54 7.46 -11.66 16.65
C ASN A 54 6.93 -10.31 16.16
N LEU A 55 5.70 -9.91 16.51
CA LEU A 55 5.09 -8.63 16.14
C LEU A 55 5.95 -7.44 16.56
N ARG A 56 6.66 -7.55 17.70
CA ARG A 56 7.59 -6.52 18.13
C ARG A 56 8.77 -6.38 17.18
N LEU A 57 9.34 -7.49 16.72
CA LEU A 57 10.46 -7.51 15.77
C LEU A 57 10.00 -7.07 14.37
N LEU A 58 8.91 -7.66 13.85
CA LEU A 58 8.30 -7.26 12.58
C LEU A 58 7.88 -5.78 12.58
N GLY A 59 7.38 -5.28 13.71
CA GLY A 59 6.99 -3.89 13.87
C GLY A 59 8.19 -2.94 13.74
N ILE A 60 9.31 -3.28 14.36
CA ILE A 60 10.55 -2.48 14.25
C ILE A 60 11.09 -2.54 12.82
N GLU A 61 11.15 -3.72 12.20
CA GLU A 61 11.56 -3.86 10.80
C GLU A 61 10.68 -3.02 9.86
N ALA A 62 9.36 -3.11 10.03
CA ALA A 62 8.42 -2.33 9.23
C ALA A 62 8.59 -0.82 9.42
N VAL A 63 8.83 -0.35 10.64
CA VAL A 63 9.10 1.08 10.92
C VAL A 63 10.40 1.51 10.24
N VAL A 64 11.47 0.72 10.32
CA VAL A 64 12.75 1.02 9.67
C VAL A 64 12.56 1.13 8.15
N ILE A 65 11.86 0.17 7.54
CA ILE A 65 11.57 0.18 6.10
C ILE A 65 10.71 1.39 5.72
N ALA A 66 9.68 1.72 6.51
CA ALA A 66 8.79 2.85 6.25
C ALA A 66 9.53 4.19 6.33
N VAL A 67 10.38 4.36 7.34
CA VAL A 67 11.21 5.57 7.50
C VAL A 67 12.22 5.67 6.35
N ALA A 68 12.94 4.59 6.05
CA ALA A 68 13.91 4.56 4.94
C ALA A 68 13.24 4.87 3.59
N GLY A 69 12.08 4.27 3.33
CA GLY A 69 11.30 4.51 2.11
C GLY A 69 10.77 5.94 2.00
N THR A 70 10.30 6.52 3.11
CA THR A 70 9.82 7.90 3.15
C THR A 70 10.96 8.89 2.96
N LEU A 71 12.09 8.69 3.64
CA LEU A 71 13.29 9.52 3.49
C LEU A 71 13.86 9.44 2.08
N GLY A 72 13.95 8.24 1.50
CA GLY A 72 14.38 8.04 0.11
C GLY A 72 13.45 8.75 -0.89
N SER A 73 12.13 8.63 -0.69
CA SER A 73 11.14 9.31 -1.55
C SER A 73 11.23 10.83 -1.43
N ALA A 74 11.40 11.36 -0.22
CA ALA A 74 11.58 12.79 0.03
C ALA A 74 12.89 13.33 -0.56
N PHE A 75 13.97 12.55 -0.44
CA PHE A 75 15.27 12.91 -1.01
C PHE A 75 15.22 13.00 -2.54
N LEU A 76 14.63 12.00 -3.21
CA LEU A 76 14.47 12.01 -4.66
C LEU A 76 13.53 13.13 -5.12
N ALA A 77 12.44 13.41 -4.39
CA ALA A 77 11.56 14.52 -4.69
C ALA A 77 12.27 15.88 -4.58
N TRP A 78 13.14 16.04 -3.58
CA TRP A 78 13.95 17.24 -3.40
C TRP A 78 15.02 17.39 -4.49
N GLU A 79 15.64 16.29 -4.88
CA GLU A 79 16.61 16.28 -5.99
C GLU A 79 15.93 16.66 -7.30
N LEU A 80 14.77 16.07 -7.60
CA LEU A 80 13.94 16.42 -8.76
C LEU A 80 13.55 17.91 -8.75
N TRP A 81 13.12 18.43 -7.60
CA TRP A 81 12.80 19.86 -7.46
C TRP A 81 13.99 20.75 -7.82
N ARG A 82 15.19 20.40 -7.34
CA ARG A 82 16.42 21.14 -7.66
C ARG A 82 16.80 21.05 -9.13
N TYR A 83 16.60 19.91 -9.79
CA TYR A 83 16.84 19.75 -11.22
C TYR A 83 15.87 20.60 -12.05
N VAL A 84 14.58 20.57 -11.71
CA VAL A 84 13.56 21.37 -12.40
C VAL A 84 13.80 22.88 -12.22
N GLU A 85 14.14 23.34 -11.01
CA GLU A 85 14.42 24.75 -10.74
C GLU A 85 15.66 25.27 -11.49
N ARG A 86 16.70 24.42 -11.66
CA ARG A 86 17.87 24.76 -12.47
C ARG A 86 17.54 24.85 -13.96
N GLY A 87 16.68 23.99 -14.48
CA GLY A 87 16.24 24.02 -15.87
C GLY A 87 15.35 25.22 -16.22
N ARG A 88 14.70 25.85 -15.24
CA ARG A 88 13.83 27.02 -15.41
C ARG A 88 14.57 28.37 -15.41
N LYS A 89 15.88 28.37 -15.11
CA LYS A 89 16.74 29.58 -15.09
C LYS A 89 17.69 29.69 -16.29
N SER A 90 17.57 28.82 -17.29
CA SER A 90 18.21 28.97 -18.61
C SER A 90 17.20 29.39 -19.66
#